data_AF-A0A3Q0IU52-F1
#
_entry.id   AF-A0A3Q0IU52-F1
#
_cell.length_a   1.000
_cell.length_b   1.000
_cell.length_c   1.000
_cell.angle_alpha   90.00
_cell.angle_beta   90.00
_cell.angle_gamma   90.00
#
_symmetry.space_group_name_H-M   'P 1'
#
loop_
_entity.id
_entity.type
_entity.pdbx_description
1 polymer ?
#
loop_
_entity_poly.entity_id
_entity_poly.type
_entity_poly.pdbx_seq_one_letter_code
_entity_poly.pdbx_strand_id
1 'polypeptide(L)' 'MSIAKFLKGLPSYDENNFSKFHVDHSNRTLSKKPSLYLPTTDHPAEQIIVTEKRHILLRYLHLHWVSVAVELM' A
#
# COMPACT_ATOMS: atom_id res chain seq x y z
N MET A 1 -7.30 -33.23 18.72
CA MET A 1 -6.60 -32.82 17.48
C MET A 1 -5.39 -32.00 17.90
N SER A 2 -4.17 -32.30 17.44
CA SER A 2 -2.96 -31.59 17.91
C SER A 2 -2.77 -30.25 17.18
N ILE A 3 -2.27 -29.24 17.89
CA ILE A 3 -1.95 -27.91 17.34
C ILE A 3 -0.97 -27.99 16.15
N ALA A 4 -0.07 -28.97 16.15
CA ALA A 4 0.84 -29.21 15.03
C ALA A 4 0.12 -29.62 13.75
N LYS A 5 -1.03 -30.30 13.85
CA LYS A 5 -1.86 -30.66 12.68
C LYS A 5 -2.63 -29.46 12.16
N PHE A 6 -2.98 -28.52 13.03
CA PHE A 6 -3.63 -27.26 12.68
C PHE A 6 -2.67 -26.29 11.95
N LEU A 7 -1.38 -26.29 12.32
CA LEU A 7 -0.36 -25.40 11.74
C LEU A 7 0.29 -25.93 10.45
N LYS A 8 -0.17 -27.06 9.90
CA LYS A 8 0.33 -27.57 8.61
C LYS A 8 -0.32 -26.83 7.44
N GLY A 9 0.44 -26.64 6.35
CA GLY A 9 -0.08 -26.08 5.11
C GLY A 9 -0.24 -24.55 5.12
N LEU A 10 0.57 -23.84 5.90
CA LEU A 10 0.61 -22.38 5.84
C LEU A 10 0.99 -21.91 4.42
N PRO A 11 0.47 -20.76 3.96
CA PRO A 11 0.78 -20.25 2.63
C PRO A 11 2.29 -20.07 2.41
N SER A 12 2.76 -20.51 1.24
CA SER A 12 4.12 -20.30 0.76
C SER A 12 4.04 -19.66 -0.63
N TYR A 13 4.58 -18.44 -0.76
CA TYR A 13 4.71 -17.80 -2.06
C TYR A 13 5.86 -18.42 -2.89
N ASP A 14 6.94 -18.80 -2.21
CA ASP A 14 8.08 -19.55 -2.76
C ASP A 14 8.76 -20.31 -1.61
N GLU A 15 8.89 -21.63 -1.77
CA GLU A 15 9.52 -22.53 -0.79
C GLU A 15 11.00 -22.21 -0.55
N ASN A 16 11.65 -21.51 -1.49
CA ASN A 16 13.06 -21.15 -1.40
C ASN A 16 13.32 -19.89 -0.57
N ASN A 17 12.30 -19.07 -0.28
CA ASN A 17 12.46 -17.75 0.36
C ASN A 17 13.25 -17.80 1.68
N PHE A 18 13.06 -18.86 2.46
CA PHE A 18 13.68 -19.00 3.79
C PHE A 18 14.48 -20.30 3.96
N SER A 19 14.61 -21.12 2.90
CA SER A 19 15.28 -22.42 2.99
C SER A 19 16.78 -22.32 3.32
N LYS A 20 17.40 -21.17 3.01
CA LYS A 20 18.83 -20.87 3.23
C LYS A 20 19.07 -19.81 4.30
N PHE A 21 18.03 -19.38 5.02
CA PHE A 21 18.19 -18.35 6.04
C PHE A 21 18.99 -18.90 7.23
N HIS A 22 20.12 -18.26 7.55
CA HIS A 22 21.02 -18.67 8.63
C HIS A 22 21.43 -17.46 9.47
N VAL A 23 21.27 -17.58 10.79
CA VAL A 23 21.56 -16.49 11.75
C VAL A 23 23.01 -16.53 12.23
N ASP A 24 23.68 -17.68 12.16
CA ASP A 24 25.04 -17.85 12.69
C ASP A 24 26.10 -17.58 11.63
N HIS A 25 26.44 -16.31 11.44
CA HIS A 25 27.83 -15.96 11.19
C HIS A 25 28.15 -14.77 12.08
N SER A 26 29.19 -14.95 12.89
CA SER A 26 29.84 -14.06 13.86
C SER A 26 30.21 -12.65 13.37
N ASN A 27 29.71 -12.21 12.23
CA ASN A 27 29.68 -10.82 11.83
C ASN A 27 28.46 -10.19 12.45
N ARG A 28 28.66 -9.60 13.64
CA ARG A 28 28.07 -8.31 14.04
C ARG A 28 27.53 -7.61 12.81
N THR A 29 26.25 -7.84 12.52
CA THR A 29 25.59 -7.25 11.38
C THR A 29 25.60 -5.77 11.71
N LEU A 30 26.59 -5.06 11.19
CA LEU A 30 26.32 -3.77 10.59
C LEU A 30 25.10 -4.07 9.73
N SER A 31 23.92 -3.76 10.28
CA SER A 31 22.68 -3.61 9.56
C SER A 31 23.08 -2.79 8.34
N LYS A 32 23.36 -3.48 7.22
CA LYS A 32 23.75 -2.83 5.98
C LYS A 32 22.49 -2.12 5.59
N LYS A 33 22.38 -0.87 6.04
CA LYS A 33 21.26 -0.01 5.73
C LYS A 33 21.08 -0.15 4.22
N PRO A 34 19.88 -0.55 3.75
CA PRO A 34 19.64 -0.66 2.32
C PRO A 34 20.19 0.60 1.64
N SER A 35 20.92 0.41 0.54
CA SER A 35 21.51 1.53 -0.18
C SER A 35 20.43 2.57 -0.48
N LEU A 36 20.74 3.84 -0.22
CA LEU A 36 19.83 4.93 -0.52
C LEU A 36 19.62 5.01 -2.03
N TYR A 37 18.36 5.04 -2.47
CA TYR A 37 18.03 5.33 -3.86
C TYR A 37 18.27 6.83 -4.14
N LEU A 38 19.12 7.12 -5.12
CA LEU A 38 19.41 8.47 -5.60
C LEU A 38 18.86 8.60 -7.03
N PRO A 39 17.70 9.25 -7.25
CA PRO A 39 17.16 9.44 -8.59
C PRO A 39 18.08 10.36 -9.40
N THR A 40 18.57 9.89 -10.55
CA THR A 40 19.45 10.63 -11.46
C THR A 40 18.72 11.18 -12.69
N THR A 41 17.49 10.71 -12.92
CA THR A 41 16.65 11.11 -14.04
C THR A 41 15.29 11.52 -13.50
N ASP A 42 14.69 12.50 -14.16
CA ASP A 42 13.35 12.95 -13.86
C ASP A 42 12.35 12.20 -14.76
N HIS A 43 11.27 11.70 -14.15
CA HIS A 43 10.22 10.97 -14.84
C HIS A 43 8.88 11.65 -14.51
N PRO A 44 8.17 12.18 -15.51
CA PRO A 44 6.92 12.89 -15.26
C PRO A 44 5.86 11.91 -14.74
N ALA A 45 5.06 12.37 -13.77
CA ALA A 45 3.91 11.61 -13.31
C ALA A 45 2.81 11.62 -14.39
N GLU A 46 2.25 10.45 -14.69
CA GLU A 46 1.12 10.33 -15.64
C GLU A 46 -0.14 11.03 -15.12
N GLN A 47 -0.32 11.07 -13.80
CA GLN A 47 -1.48 11.66 -13.13
C GLN A 47 -1.05 12.41 -11.86
N ILE A 48 -1.81 13.45 -11.52
CA ILE A 48 -1.61 14.23 -10.30
C ILE A 48 -2.82 14.13 -9.38
N ILE A 49 -2.57 14.01 -8.08
CA ILE A 49 -3.63 14.02 -7.07
C ILE A 49 -4.03 15.48 -6.84
N VAL A 50 -5.29 15.79 -7.09
CA VAL A 50 -5.86 17.13 -6.87
C VAL A 50 -6.96 17.07 -5.82
N THR A 51 -6.95 18.03 -4.90
CA THR A 51 -8.02 18.21 -3.93
C THR A 51 -9.10 19.14 -4.50
N GLU A 52 -10.36 18.80 -4.20
CA GLU A 52 -11.46 19.66 -4.57
C GLU A 52 -11.44 20.94 -3.72
N LYS A 53 -11.44 22.11 -4.38
CA LYS A 53 -11.37 23.41 -3.70
C LYS A 53 -12.70 23.89 -3.12
N ARG A 54 -13.82 23.25 -3.47
CA ARG A 54 -15.15 23.68 -3.04
C ARG A 54 -15.35 23.39 -1.57
N HIS A 55 -15.92 24.35 -0.84
CA HIS A 55 -16.33 24.15 0.55
C HIS A 55 -17.35 23.02 0.65
N ILE A 56 -17.19 22.11 1.61
CA ILE A 56 -17.99 20.88 1.73
C ILE A 56 -19.49 21.16 1.83
N LEU A 57 -19.88 22.26 2.52
CA LEU A 57 -21.29 22.65 2.63
C LEU A 57 -21.87 23.08 1.29
N LEU A 58 -21.11 23.84 0.48
CA LEU A 58 -21.57 24.27 -0.85
C LEU A 58 -21.72 23.09 -1.79
N ARG A 59 -20.79 22.13 -1.71
CA ARG A 59 -20.90 20.87 -2.44
C ARG A 59 -22.17 20.10 -2.04
N TYR A 60 -22.46 20.01 -0.75
CA TYR A 60 -23.65 19.34 -0.24
C TYR A 60 -24.95 20.00 -0.74
N LEU A 61 -25.08 21.32 -0.55
CA LEU A 61 -26.27 22.07 -0.97
C LEU A 61 -26.51 21.96 -2.48
N HIS A 62 -25.45 22.08 -3.29
CA HIS A 62 -25.53 21.96 -4.73
C HIS A 62 -25.97 20.56 -5.17
N LEU A 63 -25.41 19.50 -4.56
CA LEU A 63 -25.80 18.12 -4.87
C LEU A 63 -27.26 17.86 -4.52
N HIS A 64 -27.73 18.36 -3.37
CA HIS A 64 -29.13 18.21 -2.98
C HIS A 64 -30.05 18.93 -3.96
N TRP A 65 -29.71 20.16 -4.36
CA TRP A 65 -30.50 20.92 -5.33
C TRP A 65 -30.54 20.25 -6.71
N VAL A 66 -29.40 19.79 -7.22
CA VAL A 66 -29.33 19.08 -8.51
C VAL A 66 -30.15 17.78 -8.45
N SER A 67 -30.07 17.03 -7.35
CA SER A 67 -30.88 15.82 -7.16
C SER A 67 -32.38 16.12 -7.23
N VAL A 68 -32.84 17.16 -6.52
CA VAL A 68 -34.25 17.59 -6.54
C VAL A 68 -34.67 18.06 -7.93
N ALA A 69 -33.81 18.80 -8.64
CA ALA A 69 -34.11 19.27 -9.99
C ALA A 69 -34.23 18.13 -11.01
N VAL A 70 -33.43 17.07 -10.85
CA VAL A 70 -33.50 15.86 -11.69
C VAL A 70 -34.77 15.05 -11.40
N GLU A 71 -35.26 15.05 -10.17
CA GLU A 71 -36.48 14.33 -9.78
C GLU A 71 -37.78 15.02 -10.25
N LEU A 72 -37.71 16.31 -10.55
CA LEU A 72 -38.84 17.12 -11.05
C LEU A 72 -38.92 17.19 -12.59
N MET A 73 -37.97 16.58 -13.31
CA MET A 73 -37.97 16.43 -14.78
C MET A 73 -38.37 15.02 -15.18
#